data_AF-A0A2W2G4H7-F1
#
_entry.id   AF-A0A2W2G4H7-F1
#
_cell.length_a   1.000
_cell.length_b   1.000
_cell.length_c   1.000
_cell.angle_alpha   90.00
_cell.angle_beta   90.00
_cell.angle_gamma   90.00
#
_symmetry.space_group_name_H-M   'P 1'
#
loop_
_entity.id
_entity.type
_entity.pdbx_description
1 polymer ?
#
loop_
_entity_poly.entity_id
_entity_poly.type
_entity_poly.pdbx_seq_one_letter_code
_entity_poly.pdbx_strand_id
1 'polypeptide(L)' 'MDIERISESIRSGDPAVSLRAVTALHRLAERVEALSVAAAREQGWTWEQIGDALGVSRQSVHAKYGK' A
#
# COMPACT_ATOMS: atom_id res chain seq x y z
N MET A 1 8.59 10.55 8.11
CA MET A 1 7.23 10.75 8.69
C MET A 1 7.05 9.61 9.67
N ASP A 2 7.12 9.90 10.96
CA ASP A 2 7.26 8.86 11.98
C ASP A 2 5.96 8.10 12.20
N ILE A 3 6.03 6.76 12.21
CA ILE A 3 4.88 5.88 12.45
C ILE A 3 4.22 6.16 13.80
N GLU A 4 5.03 6.54 14.80
CA GLU A 4 4.54 6.94 16.13
C GLU A 4 3.61 8.15 16.04
N ARG A 5 4.00 9.19 15.30
CA ARG A 5 3.18 10.40 15.12
C ARG A 5 1.87 10.14 14.38
N ILE A 6 1.88 9.21 13.42
CA ILE A 6 0.65 8.75 12.75
C ILE A 6 -0.25 8.01 13.74
N SER A 7 0.32 7.16 14.57
CA SER A 7 -0.40 6.38 15.59
C SER A 7 -1.06 7.29 16.63
N GLU A 8 -0.37 8.35 17.06
CA GLU A 8 -0.95 9.39 17.92
C GLU A 8 -2.11 10.11 17.24
N SER A 9 -1.96 10.47 15.97
CA SER A 9 -3.00 11.15 15.20
C SER A 9 -4.25 10.28 15.01
N ILE A 10 -4.11 8.97 14.86
CA ILE A 10 -5.24 8.03 14.77
C ILE A 10 -6.04 7.98 16.06
N ARG A 11 -5.34 7.99 17.21
CA ARG A 11 -5.94 7.99 18.55
C ARG A 11 -6.49 9.34 18.98
N SER A 12 -6.35 10.37 18.13
CA SER A 12 -6.98 11.66 18.35
C SER A 12 -8.50 11.52 18.53
N GLY A 13 -9.06 12.23 19.50
CA GLY A 13 -10.52 12.37 19.64
C GLY A 13 -11.17 13.23 18.56
N ASP A 14 -10.37 13.91 17.71
CA ASP A 14 -10.85 14.67 16.56
C ASP A 14 -10.92 13.77 15.30
N PRO A 15 -12.12 13.48 14.76
CA PRO A 15 -12.29 12.67 13.56
C PRO A 15 -11.54 13.21 12.34
N ALA A 16 -11.42 14.54 12.18
CA ALA A 16 -10.73 15.14 11.05
C ALA A 16 -9.22 14.84 11.09
N VAL A 17 -8.62 14.81 12.27
CA VAL A 17 -7.20 14.44 12.45
C VAL A 17 -7.00 12.96 12.16
N SER A 18 -7.85 12.10 12.71
CA SER A 18 -7.77 10.65 12.51
C SER A 18 -7.94 10.25 11.04
N LEU A 19 -8.92 10.82 10.32
CA LEU A 19 -9.13 10.55 8.88
C LEU A 19 -7.97 11.02 7.99
N ARG A 20 -7.34 12.14 8.32
CA ARG A 20 -6.12 12.59 7.62
C ARG A 20 -4.96 11.62 7.86
N ALA A 21 -4.82 11.09 9.08
CA ALA A 21 -3.80 10.11 9.41
C ALA A 21 -4.02 8.78 8.65
N VAL A 22 -5.26 8.30 8.59
CA VAL A 22 -5.64 7.12 7.79
C VAL A 22 -5.31 7.34 6.31
N THR A 23 -5.63 8.50 5.75
CA THR A 23 -5.29 8.84 4.36
C THR A 23 -3.78 8.84 4.13
N ALA A 24 -2.99 9.37 5.07
CA ALA A 24 -1.54 9.37 4.99
C ALA A 24 -0.96 7.94 5.00
N LEU A 25 -1.53 7.05 5.82
CA LEU A 25 -1.16 5.63 5.82
C LEU A 25 -1.50 4.94 4.51
N HIS A 26 -2.69 5.19 3.96
CA HIS A 26 -3.08 4.59 2.69
C HIS A 26 -2.10 4.95 1.57
N ARG A 27 -1.74 6.24 1.46
CA ARG A 27 -0.74 6.71 0.49
C ARG A 27 0.66 6.16 0.74
N LEU A 28 1.02 5.86 1.99
CA LEU A 28 2.29 5.21 2.29
C LEU A 28 2.24 3.73 1.86
N ALA A 29 1.18 3.01 2.22
CA ALA A 29 0.97 1.63 1.84
C ALA A 29 0.97 1.47 0.31
N GLU A 30 0.26 2.31 -0.42
CA GLU A 30 0.23 2.29 -1.90
C GLU A 30 1.62 2.47 -2.52
N ARG A 31 2.45 3.36 -1.96
CA ARG A 31 3.83 3.57 -2.44
C ARG A 31 4.73 2.37 -2.14
N VAL A 32 4.64 1.82 -0.94
CA VAL A 32 5.40 0.62 -0.56
C VAL A 32 4.99 -0.55 -1.45
N GLU A 33 3.69 -0.78 -1.63
CA GLU A 33 3.16 -1.82 -2.52
C GLU A 33 3.67 -1.65 -3.95
N ALA A 34 3.61 -0.44 -4.51
CA ALA A 34 4.12 -0.16 -5.86
C ALA A 34 5.62 -0.47 -6.01
N LEU A 35 6.45 -0.08 -5.04
CA LEU A 35 7.88 -0.36 -5.03
C LEU A 35 8.15 -1.87 -4.92
N SER A 36 7.42 -2.57 -4.05
CA SER A 36 7.54 -4.02 -3.88
C SER A 36 7.11 -4.78 -5.15
N VAL A 37 6.02 -4.35 -5.79
CA VAL A 37 5.57 -4.93 -7.07
C VAL A 37 6.61 -4.71 -8.17
N ALA A 38 7.18 -3.50 -8.29
CA ALA A 38 8.24 -3.22 -9.25
C ALA A 38 9.48 -4.10 -9.01
N ALA A 39 9.95 -4.18 -7.77
CA ALA A 39 11.07 -5.04 -7.40
C ALA A 39 10.79 -6.53 -7.67
N ALA A 40 9.56 -7.01 -7.44
CA ALA A 40 9.18 -8.39 -7.76
C ALA A 40 9.20 -8.63 -9.27
N ARG A 41 8.72 -7.68 -10.07
CA ARG A 41 8.78 -7.75 -11.54
C ARG A 41 10.21 -7.77 -12.06
N GLU A 42 11.11 -6.96 -11.49
CA GLU A 42 12.54 -6.96 -11.81
C GLU A 42 13.22 -8.30 -11.48
N GLN A 43 12.76 -8.97 -10.41
CA GLN A 43 13.21 -10.32 -10.04
C GLN A 43 12.54 -11.44 -10.85
N GLY A 44 11.77 -11.09 -11.90
CA GLY A 44 11.16 -12.05 -12.81
C GLY A 44 9.85 -12.69 -12.31
N TRP A 45 9.26 -12.21 -11.21
CA TRP A 45 7.99 -12.75 -10.72
C TRP A 45 6.86 -12.50 -11.71
N THR A 46 6.00 -13.49 -11.89
CA THR A 46 4.78 -13.34 -12.69
C THR A 46 3.73 -12.49 -11.97
N TRP A 47 2.79 -11.93 -12.72
CA TRP A 47 1.65 -11.20 -12.13
C TRP A 47 0.78 -12.08 -11.22
N GLU A 48 0.78 -13.39 -11.45
CA GLU A 48 0.07 -14.37 -10.61
C GLU A 48 0.75 -14.51 -9.25
N GLN A 49 2.07 -14.71 -9.22
CA GLN A 49 2.83 -14.79 -7.97
C GLN A 49 2.72 -13.51 -7.13
N ILE A 50 2.69 -12.35 -7.78
CA ILE A 50 2.49 -11.07 -7.10
C ILE A 50 1.06 -10.95 -6.56
N GLY A 51 0.05 -11.39 -7.33
CA GLY A 51 -1.34 -11.44 -6.89
C GLY A 51 -1.52 -12.33 -5.66
N ASP A 52 -0.97 -13.54 -5.69
CA ASP A 52 -1.01 -14.50 -4.59
C ASP A 52 -0.38 -13.90 -3.32
N ALA A 53 0.78 -13.24 -3.45
CA ALA A 53 1.45 -12.60 -2.33
C ALA A 53 0.68 -11.41 -1.74
N LEU A 54 -0.07 -10.67 -2.57
CA LEU A 54 -0.90 -9.54 -2.14
C LEU A 54 -2.33 -9.95 -1.73
N GLY A 55 -2.69 -11.23 -1.88
CA GLY A 55 -4.05 -11.73 -1.61
C GLY A 55 -5.10 -11.19 -2.58
N VAL A 56 -4.71 -10.83 -3.81
CA VAL A 56 -5.61 -10.29 -4.84
C VAL A 56 -5.43 -11.03 -6.17
N SER A 57 -6.40 -10.92 -7.07
CA SER A 57 -6.28 -11.61 -8.35
C SER A 57 -5.15 -11.06 -9.21
N ARG A 58 -4.56 -11.91 -10.06
CA ARG A 58 -3.62 -11.50 -11.13
C ARG A 58 -4.15 -10.31 -11.94
N GLN A 59 -5.44 -10.31 -12.27
CA GLN A 59 -6.08 -9.25 -13.06
C GLN A 59 -6.10 -7.93 -12.29
N SER A 60 -6.35 -7.97 -10.98
CA SER A 60 -6.34 -6.79 -10.11
C SER A 60 -4.95 -6.15 -10.05
N VAL A 61 -3.90 -6.96 -9.84
CA VAL A 61 -2.51 -6.45 -9.83
C VAL A 61 -2.13 -5.90 -11.20
N HIS A 62 -2.42 -6.65 -12.27
CA HIS A 62 -2.07 -6.22 -13.62
C HIS A 62 -2.80 -4.94 -14.03
N ALA A 63 -4.08 -4.79 -13.68
CA ALA A 63 -4.83 -3.56 -13.95
C ALA A 63 -4.27 -2.36 -13.17
N LYS A 64 -3.78 -2.58 -11.94
CA LYS A 64 -3.24 -1.53 -11.07
C LYS A 64 -1.80 -1.13 -11.44
N TYR A 65 -0.96 -2.09 -11.84
CA TYR A 65 0.48 -1.92 -11.97
C TYR A 65 1.08 -2.29 -13.34
N GLY A 66 0.32 -2.92 -14.23
CA GLY A 66 0.81 -3.43 -15.52
C GLY A 66 0.81 -2.42 -16.66
N LYS A 67 0.73 -1.12 -16.37
CA LYS A 67 0.79 -0.04 -17.37
C LYS A 67 2.22 0.33 -17.70
#